data_AF-A0A2E7LSL2-F1
#
_entry.id   AF-A0A2E7LSL2-F1
#
_cell.length_a   1.000
_cell.length_b   1.000
_cell.length_c   1.000
_cell.angle_alpha   90.00
_cell.angle_beta   90.00
_cell.angle_gamma   90.00
#
_symmetry.space_group_name_H-M   'P 1'
#
loop_
_entity.id
_entity.type
_entity.pdbx_description
1 polymer ?
#
loop_
_entity_poly.entity_id
_entity_poly.type
_entity_poly.pdbx_seq_one_letter_code
_entity_poly.pdbx_strand_id
1 'polypeptide(L)'
;MDNIFINLVRNPDWKAGTNLPVYVGPPNTKHPGKNWRVGVQINGQWYNQAAFPAKDKDGNKIEGGLTIKLEPSKSSKKNDFASTSSSGKDEYTF
;
A
#
# COMPACT_ATOMS: atom_id res chain seq x y z
N MET A 1 -23.68 6.77 8.91
CA MET A 1 -22.54 6.44 8.04
C MET A 1 -21.53 5.72 8.89
N ASP A 2 -21.04 4.59 8.42
CA ASP A 2 -20.05 3.81 9.15
C ASP A 2 -18.64 4.32 8.82
N ASN A 3 -17.78 4.34 9.82
CA ASN A 3 -16.39 4.74 9.65
C ASN A 3 -15.59 3.60 8.98
N ILE A 4 -14.73 3.94 8.01
CA ILE A 4 -13.76 3.01 7.44
C ILE A 4 -12.42 3.26 8.13
N PHE A 5 -11.96 2.28 8.91
CA PHE A 5 -10.64 2.32 9.54
C PHE A 5 -9.63 1.52 8.71
N ILE A 6 -8.48 2.10 8.44
CA ILE A 6 -7.37 1.45 7.75
C ILE A 6 -6.15 1.38 8.65
N ASN A 7 -5.56 0.19 8.77
CA ASN A 7 -4.34 -0.01 9.55
C ASN A 7 -3.14 -0.08 8.61
N LEU A 8 -2.08 0.63 8.99
CA LEU A 8 -0.83 0.73 8.26
C LEU A 8 0.35 0.57 9.22
N VAL A 9 1.40 -0.08 8.75
CA VAL A 9 2.67 -0.23 9.45
C VAL A 9 3.80 0.27 8.57
N ARG A 10 4.87 0.76 9.18
CA ARG A 10 6.03 1.26 8.44
C ARG A 10 6.60 0.15 7.57
N ASN A 11 6.88 0.46 6.31
CA ASN A 11 7.54 -0.48 5.41
C ASN A 11 9.03 -0.53 5.74
N PRO A 12 9.58 -1.64 6.25
CA PRO A 12 10.99 -1.73 6.62
C PRO A 12 11.93 -1.59 5.43
N ASP A 13 11.45 -1.93 4.23
CA ASP A 13 12.22 -1.87 2.98
C ASP A 13 12.22 -0.47 2.36
N TRP A 14 11.40 0.45 2.87
CA TRP A 14 11.32 1.80 2.34
C TRP A 14 12.56 2.62 2.68
N LYS A 15 13.13 3.24 1.64
CA LYS A 15 14.22 4.21 1.75
C LYS A 15 13.91 5.42 0.87
N ALA A 16 14.42 6.59 1.25
CA ALA A 16 14.31 7.78 0.42
C ALA A 16 14.87 7.50 -0.99
N GLY A 17 14.11 7.86 -2.03
CA GLY A 17 14.46 7.59 -3.43
C GLY A 17 13.97 6.25 -3.99
N THR A 18 13.42 5.36 -3.15
CA THR A 18 12.74 4.15 -3.63
C THR A 18 11.30 4.46 -4.07
N ASN A 19 10.78 3.69 -5.03
CA ASN A 19 9.37 3.73 -5.44
C ASN A 19 8.47 2.86 -4.54
N LEU A 20 9.00 2.37 -3.43
CA LEU A 20 8.24 1.57 -2.47
C LEU A 20 7.30 2.49 -1.66
N PRO A 21 6.19 1.96 -1.16
CA PRO A 21 5.36 2.69 -0.20
C PRO A 21 6.09 2.89 1.14
N VAL A 22 5.84 4.02 1.78
CA VAL A 22 6.33 4.35 3.13
C VAL A 22 5.65 3.49 4.19
N TYR A 23 4.35 3.27 4.03
CA TYR A 23 3.55 2.41 4.89
C TYR A 23 2.73 1.43 4.07
N VAL A 24 2.41 0.30 4.68
CA VAL A 24 1.81 -0.87 4.05
C VAL A 24 0.88 -1.54 5.05
N GLY A 25 -0.08 -2.34 4.56
CA GLY A 25 -0.91 -3.13 5.46
C GLY A 25 -0.11 -3.99 6.45
N PRO A 26 -0.62 -4.27 7.66
CA PRO A 26 0.06 -5.08 8.65
C PRO A 26 0.28 -6.52 8.15
N PRO A 27 1.33 -7.21 8.61
CA PRO A 27 1.59 -8.59 8.25
C PRO A 27 0.45 -9.52 8.71
N ASN A 28 0.19 -10.57 7.94
CA ASN A 28 -0.79 -11.58 8.30
C ASN A 28 -0.19 -12.62 9.27
N THR A 29 -0.56 -12.54 10.55
CA THR A 29 -0.08 -13.43 11.60
C THR A 29 -0.60 -14.87 11.51
N LYS A 30 -1.66 -15.13 10.73
CA LYS A 30 -2.20 -16.48 10.52
C LYS A 30 -1.35 -17.33 9.58
N HIS A 31 -0.48 -16.71 8.80
CA HIS A 31 0.40 -17.39 7.84
C HIS A 31 1.83 -16.82 7.91
N PRO A 32 2.58 -17.10 8.99
CA PRO A 32 3.87 -16.46 9.27
C PRO A 32 4.96 -16.75 8.23
N GLY A 33 4.82 -17.80 7.41
CA GLY A 33 5.74 -18.13 6.31
C GLY A 33 5.43 -17.46 4.96
N LYS A 34 4.34 -16.68 4.88
CA LYS A 34 3.96 -15.97 3.65
C LYS A 34 4.00 -14.47 3.93
N ASN A 35 4.63 -13.69 3.04
CA ASN A 35 4.68 -12.22 3.10
C ASN A 35 3.33 -11.54 2.79
N TRP A 36 2.22 -12.15 3.20
CA TRP A 36 0.88 -11.62 3.00
C TRP A 36 0.61 -10.50 4.01
N ARG A 37 -0.10 -9.46 3.54
CA ARG A 37 -0.56 -8.36 4.39
C ARG A 37 -2.07 -8.41 4.50
N VAL A 38 -2.60 -7.98 5.65
CA VAL A 38 -4.04 -7.93 5.91
C VAL A 38 -4.63 -6.75 5.14
N GLY A 39 -5.55 -7.05 4.23
CA GLY A 39 -6.34 -6.04 3.50
C GLY A 39 -7.45 -5.44 4.36
N VAL A 40 -8.20 -4.51 3.79
CA VAL A 40 -9.40 -3.92 4.39
C VAL A 40 -10.62 -4.30 3.56
N GLN A 41 -11.70 -4.74 4.21
CA GLN A 41 -12.96 -5.05 3.53
C GLN A 41 -13.86 -3.82 3.54
N ILE A 42 -14.24 -3.35 2.35
CA ILE A 42 -15.12 -2.19 2.15
C ILE A 42 -16.27 -2.66 1.26
N ASN A 43 -17.51 -2.56 1.74
CA ASN A 43 -18.71 -2.97 1.01
C ASN A 43 -18.61 -4.39 0.40
N GLY A 44 -18.04 -5.34 1.15
CA GLY A 44 -17.89 -6.73 0.72
C GLY A 44 -16.65 -7.02 -0.14
N GLN A 45 -15.92 -6.00 -0.60
CA GLN A 45 -14.73 -6.15 -1.42
C GLN A 45 -13.44 -5.92 -0.61
N TRP A 46 -12.42 -6.75 -0.84
CA TRP A 46 -11.12 -6.60 -0.20
C TRP A 46 -10.22 -5.65 -0.97
N TYR A 47 -9.50 -4.81 -0.23
CA TYR A 47 -8.52 -3.86 -0.75
C TYR A 47 -7.17 -4.03 -0.05
N ASN A 48 -6.12 -3.83 -0.81
CA ASN A 48 -4.76 -3.70 -0.33
C ASN A 48 -4.44 -2.22 -0.13
N GLN A 49 -4.03 -1.87 1.09
CA GLN A 49 -3.69 -0.52 1.48
C GLN A 49 -2.17 -0.29 1.48
N ALA A 50 -1.77 0.87 0.95
CA ALA A 50 -0.40 1.36 0.98
C ALA A 50 -0.39 2.90 1.03
N ALA A 51 0.65 3.47 1.66
CA ALA A 51 0.87 4.91 1.74
C ALA A 51 2.16 5.30 1.01
N PHE A 52 2.08 6.32 0.18
CA PHE A 52 3.20 6.91 -0.55
C PHE A 52 3.42 8.35 -0.10
N PRO A 53 4.61 8.94 -0.30
CA PRO A 53 4.80 10.36 -0.05
C PRO A 53 3.77 11.17 -0.86
N ALA A 54 3.03 12.06 -0.19
CA ALA A 54 2.11 12.94 -0.89
C ALA A 54 2.90 13.90 -1.78
N LYS A 55 2.26 14.28 -2.89
CA LYS A 55 2.79 15.28 -3.81
C LYS A 55 1.77 16.39 -3.99
N ASP A 56 2.25 17.60 -4.17
CA ASP A 56 1.42 18.74 -4.57
C ASP A 56 1.03 18.64 -6.05
N LYS A 57 0.31 19.66 -6.55
CA LYS A 57 -0.15 19.71 -7.94
C LYS A 57 0.99 19.78 -8.96
N ASP A 58 2.16 20.24 -8.53
CA ASP A 58 3.37 20.37 -9.34
C ASP A 58 4.28 19.13 -9.23
N GLY A 59 3.86 18.12 -8.46
CA GLY A 59 4.58 16.87 -8.27
C GLY A 59 5.67 16.91 -7.18
N ASN A 60 5.83 18.02 -6.47
CA ASN A 60 6.79 18.13 -5.38
C ASN A 60 6.26 17.42 -4.14
N LYS A 61 7.16 16.80 -3.37
CA LYS A 61 6.76 16.10 -2.14
C LYS A 61 6.28 17.09 -1.10
N ILE A 62 5.13 16.81 -0.50
CA ILE A 62 4.65 17.51 0.68
C ILE A 62 5.30 16.87 1.90
N GLU A 63 6.08 17.65 2.65
CA GLU A 63 6.76 17.15 3.85
C GLU A 63 5.74 16.63 4.88
N GLY A 64 5.96 15.42 5.39
CA GLY A 64 5.04 14.74 6.30
C GLY A 64 3.72 14.25 5.66
N GLY A 65 3.45 14.62 4.40
CA GLY A 65 2.23 14.25 3.70
C GLY A 65 2.27 12.81 3.18
N LEU A 66 1.14 12.11 3.26
CA LEU A 66 0.97 10.76 2.72
C LEU A 66 -0.28 10.68 1.84
N THR A 67 -0.13 10.05 0.68
CA THR A 67 -1.24 9.61 -0.16
C THR A 67 -1.52 8.14 0.10
N ILE A 68 -2.75 7.82 0.48
CA ILE A 68 -3.17 6.42 0.68
C ILE A 68 -3.79 5.88 -0.60
N LYS A 69 -3.23 4.78 -1.11
CA LYS A 69 -3.78 4.01 -2.23
C LYS A 69 -4.48 2.77 -1.68
N LEU A 70 -5.74 2.57 -2.09
CA LEU A 70 -6.50 1.34 -1.90
C LEU A 70 -6.68 0.67 -3.25
N GLU A 71 -6.14 -0.53 -3.40
CA GLU A 71 -6.25 -1.29 -4.64
C GLU A 71 -7.05 -2.57 -4.40
N PRO A 72 -8.08 -2.88 -5.21
CA PRO A 72 -8.82 -4.13 -5.10
C PRO A 72 -7.89 -5.34 -5.05
N SER A 73 -8.11 -6.23 -4.08
CA SER A 73 -7.39 -7.50 -4.01
C SER A 73 -7.85 -8.38 -5.19
N LYS A 74 -7.06 -8.44 -6.26
CA LYS A 74 -7.34 -9.35 -7.38
C LYS A 74 -7.23 -10.79 -6.89
N SER A 75 -8.25 -11.62 -7.12
CA SER A 75 -8.39 -13.01 -6.64
C SER A 75 -7.30 -14.01 -7.06
N SER A 76 -6.14 -13.56 -7.56
CA SER A 76 -5.04 -14.42 -7.99
C SER A 76 -3.65 -13.78 -7.86
N LYS A 77 -3.50 -12.55 -7.33
CA LYS A 77 -2.19 -11.88 -7.27
C LYS A 77 -1.87 -11.38 -5.87
N LYS A 78 -0.64 -11.73 -5.42
CA LYS A 78 0.00 -11.31 -4.17
C LYS A 78 -0.08 -9.78 -4.03
N ASN A 79 -0.05 -9.28 -2.79
CA ASN A 79 0.03 -7.86 -2.48
C ASN A 79 1.29 -7.24 -3.11
N ASP A 80 1.14 -6.63 -4.28
CA ASP A 80 2.29 -6.16 -5.08
C ASP A 80 2.99 -4.93 -4.49
N PHE A 81 2.34 -4.24 -3.55
CA PHE A 81 2.94 -3.11 -2.82
C PHE A 81 4.15 -3.50 -1.96
N ALA A 82 4.32 -4.77 -1.64
CA ALA A 82 5.22 -5.24 -0.59
C ALA A 82 6.49 -5.95 -1.10
N SER A 83 6.68 -6.12 -2.41
CA SER A 83 7.79 -6.91 -2.93
C SER A 83 8.64 -6.15 -3.94
N THR A 84 9.96 -6.19 -3.74
CA THR A 84 10.99 -5.74 -4.69
C THR A 84 11.08 -6.64 -5.94
N SER A 85 10.28 -7.71 -6.00
CA SER A 85 10.32 -8.73 -7.06
C SER A 85 9.26 -8.58 -8.16
N SER A 86 8.37 -7.58 -8.08
CA SER A 86 7.43 -7.29 -9.18
C SER A 86 7.99 -6.15 -10.02
N SER A 87 8.73 -6.52 -11.07
CA SER A 87 8.90 -5.68 -12.26
C SER A 87 7.54 -5.53 -12.94
N GLY A 88 6.66 -4.72 -12.37
CA GLY A 88 5.34 -4.40 -12.89
C GLY A 88 5.24 -2.89 -13.03
N LYS A 89 5.44 -2.39 -14.25
CA LYS A 89 5.08 -1.02 -14.62
C LYS A 89 3.57 -0.86 -14.41
N ASP A 90 3.16 -0.32 -13.28
CA ASP A 90 1.85 0.31 -13.13
C ASP A 90 2.09 1.74 -12.63
N GLU A 91 2.65 2.51 -13.57
CA GLU A 91 2.69 3.97 -13.54
C GLU A 91 1.26 4.50 -13.46
N TYR A 92 0.95 5.32 -12.46
CA TYR A 92 -0.16 6.26 -12.55
C TYR A 92 0.45 7.66 -12.55
N THR A 93 0.41 8.28 -13.72
CA THR A 93 0.52 9.71 -13.96
C THR A 93 -0.69 10.43 -13.39
N PHE A 94 -0.48 11.66 -12.89
CA PHE A 94 -1.52 12.59 -12.45
C PHE A 94 -2.41 13.02 -13.60
#